data_AF-A0A0P0M2X5-F1
#
_entry.id   AF-A0A0P0M2X5-F1
#
_cell.length_a   1.000
_cell.length_b   1.000
_cell.length_c   1.000
_cell.angle_alpha   90.00
_cell.angle_beta   90.00
_cell.angle_gamma   90.00
#
_symmetry.space_group_name_H-M   'P 1'
#
loop_
_entity.id
_entity.type
_entity.pdbx_description
1 polymer ?
#
loop_
_entity_poly.entity_id
_entity_poly.type
_entity_poly.pdbx_seq_one_letter_code
_entity_poly.pdbx_strand_id
1 'polypeptide(L)'
;MQNLKSNGYPWGKFYKHEIIKSNHLRFNEHLQINEDHLFVFQYLLCCKTIYITPSKDYHYTVFRGNNIKLSSKRNPFHMHKLASECFKKEINRMQTFWKLTSIEYNSLINEFVYSKRLLGLNSLCIQKDVTSFKEEIFYWKTRKYHPKNSFHKIILFIICTDILSTNIKFAFLRYIYALKEYNKKKKYIQYIYKSVNNCSTQIIK
;
A
#
# COMPACT_ATOMS: atom_id res chain seq x y z
N MET A 1 -19.08 9.17 4.30
CA MET A 1 -17.82 9.39 5.05
C MET A 1 -16.65 9.01 4.14
N GLN A 2 -15.75 9.94 3.80
CA GLN A 2 -14.55 9.60 3.04
C GLN A 2 -13.68 8.66 3.87
N ASN A 3 -13.29 7.51 3.31
CA ASN A 3 -12.42 6.58 4.01
C ASN A 3 -10.98 7.11 3.91
N LEU A 4 -10.45 7.68 5.01
CA LEU A 4 -9.06 8.13 5.09
C LEU A 4 -8.05 7.04 4.68
N LYS A 5 -8.42 5.76 4.80
CA LYS A 5 -7.57 4.61 4.42
C LYS A 5 -7.41 4.46 2.90
N SER A 6 -8.35 4.97 2.09
CA SER A 6 -8.30 4.88 0.62
C SER A 6 -8.03 6.21 -0.08
N ASN A 7 -8.07 7.33 0.66
CA ASN A 7 -8.08 8.70 0.12
C ASN A 7 -6.97 9.56 0.72
N GLY A 8 -5.70 9.19 0.57
CA GLY A 8 -4.58 10.09 0.84
C GLY A 8 -4.27 11.08 -0.26
N TYR A 9 -5.09 11.13 -1.31
CA TYR A 9 -4.92 12.16 -2.32
C TYR A 9 -5.16 13.56 -1.72
N PRO A 10 -4.26 14.52 -1.97
CA PRO A 10 -4.34 15.83 -1.37
C PRO A 10 -5.45 16.68 -1.97
N TRP A 11 -5.76 16.52 -3.25
CA TRP A 11 -6.69 17.34 -4.03
C TRP A 11 -8.15 17.31 -3.57
N GLY A 12 -8.52 16.42 -2.64
CA GLY A 12 -9.85 16.38 -2.02
C GLY A 12 -9.92 17.02 -0.62
N LYS A 13 -8.93 17.83 -0.23
CA LYS A 13 -8.81 18.44 1.09
C LYS A 13 -8.37 19.89 0.95
N PHE A 14 -8.85 20.75 1.86
CA PHE A 14 -8.38 22.12 1.98
C PHE A 14 -7.23 22.22 2.97
N TYR A 15 -6.19 22.97 2.61
CA TYR A 15 -5.00 23.19 3.43
C TYR A 15 -4.81 24.68 3.66
N LYS A 16 -4.44 25.06 4.89
CA LYS A 16 -4.02 26.42 5.21
C LYS A 16 -2.63 26.63 4.64
N HIS A 17 -2.52 27.57 3.70
CA HIS A 17 -1.27 27.88 3.01
C HIS A 17 -0.13 28.27 3.96
N GLU A 18 -0.45 29.01 5.02
CA GLU A 18 0.51 29.44 6.03
C GLU A 18 1.19 28.25 6.73
N ILE A 19 0.44 27.17 7.02
CA ILE A 19 1.01 25.95 7.63
C ILE A 19 2.01 25.30 6.67
N ILE A 20 1.68 25.21 5.39
CA ILE A 20 2.56 24.62 4.35
C ILE A 20 3.84 25.45 4.22
N LYS A 21 3.74 26.78 4.15
CA LYS A 21 4.89 27.67 4.00
C LYS A 21 5.80 27.67 5.23
N SER A 22 5.24 27.87 6.42
CA SER A 22 6.01 27.97 7.67
C SER A 22 6.73 26.67 8.05
N ASN A 23 6.17 25.52 7.68
CA ASN A 23 6.78 24.21 7.95
C ASN A 23 7.53 23.63 6.75
N HIS A 24 7.69 24.41 5.67
CA HIS A 24 8.37 24.01 4.44
C HIS A 24 7.89 22.66 3.87
N LEU A 25 6.59 22.37 3.97
CA LEU A 25 6.03 21.08 3.54
C LEU A 25 6.06 20.99 2.01
N ARG A 26 6.62 19.90 1.48
CA ARG A 26 6.71 19.59 0.05
C ARG A 26 6.48 18.10 -0.16
N PHE A 27 6.03 17.72 -1.35
CA PHE A 27 6.01 16.31 -1.73
C PHE A 27 7.44 15.78 -1.78
N ASN A 28 7.64 14.54 -1.32
CA ASN A 28 8.95 13.92 -1.39
C ASN A 28 9.19 13.40 -2.81
N GLU A 29 10.02 14.09 -3.58
CA GLU A 29 10.33 13.77 -4.98
C GLU A 29 11.05 12.41 -5.16
N HIS A 30 11.65 11.88 -4.09
CA HIS A 30 12.26 10.56 -4.09
C HIS A 30 11.23 9.43 -3.96
N LEU A 31 9.97 9.74 -3.65
CA LEU A 31 8.87 8.78 -3.59
C LEU A 31 8.00 8.90 -4.84
N GLN A 32 8.00 7.85 -5.65
CA GLN A 32 7.10 7.70 -6.81
C GLN A 32 5.78 7.03 -6.45
N ILE A 33 5.65 6.58 -5.19
CA ILE A 33 4.43 5.97 -4.67
C ILE A 33 4.11 6.56 -3.32
N ASN A 34 2.82 6.82 -3.10
CA ASN A 34 2.27 7.21 -1.80
C ASN A 34 2.91 8.49 -1.22
N GLU A 35 3.56 9.31 -2.05
CA GLU A 35 4.08 10.63 -1.72
C GLU A 35 2.94 11.57 -1.30
N ASP A 36 1.78 11.40 -1.93
CA ASP A 36 0.54 12.09 -1.64
C ASP A 36 0.07 11.86 -0.19
N HIS A 37 0.03 10.59 0.24
CA HIS A 37 -0.33 10.19 1.60
C HIS A 37 0.71 10.66 2.62
N LEU A 38 1.99 10.59 2.28
CA LEU A 38 3.06 11.03 3.17
C LEU A 38 2.96 12.53 3.45
N PHE A 39 2.71 13.34 2.42
CA PHE A 39 2.47 14.77 2.58
C PHE A 39 1.28 15.04 3.52
N VAL A 40 0.18 14.30 3.38
CA VAL A 40 -0.98 14.44 4.29
C VAL A 40 -0.57 14.14 5.73
N PHE A 41 0.22 13.11 6.00
CA PHE A 41 0.67 12.77 7.36
C PHE A 41 1.54 13.89 7.94
N GLN A 42 2.47 14.41 7.16
CA GLN A 42 3.33 15.53 7.56
C GLN A 42 2.53 16.79 7.83
N TYR A 43 1.54 17.10 6.99
CA TYR A 43 0.65 18.24 7.20
C TYR A 43 -0.20 18.06 8.47
N LEU A 44 -0.76 16.87 8.69
CA LEU A 44 -1.53 16.58 9.91
C LEU A 44 -0.67 16.80 11.16
N LEU A 45 0.61 16.41 11.16
CA LEU A 45 1.52 16.65 12.27
C LEU A 45 1.78 18.14 12.59
N CYS A 46 1.43 19.06 11.69
CA CYS A 46 1.51 20.50 11.91
C CYS A 46 0.17 21.12 12.33
N CYS A 47 -0.93 20.35 12.28
CA CYS A 47 -2.28 20.84 12.58
C CYS A 47 -2.59 20.75 14.08
N LYS A 48 -3.17 21.83 14.62
CA LYS A 48 -3.77 21.83 15.98
C LYS A 48 -5.23 21.38 15.96
N THR A 49 -5.93 21.65 14.87
CA THR A 49 -7.36 21.34 14.69
C THR A 49 -7.62 20.85 13.29
N ILE A 50 -8.60 19.96 13.14
CA ILE A 50 -9.05 19.40 11.86
C ILE A 50 -10.57 19.50 11.82
N TYR A 51 -11.11 19.99 10.71
CA TYR A 51 -12.55 20.07 10.47
C TYR A 51 -12.96 19.09 9.39
N ILE A 52 -14.04 18.33 9.62
CA ILE A 52 -14.59 17.36 8.68
C ILE A 52 -16.03 17.75 8.37
N THR A 53 -16.29 18.13 7.11
CA THR A 53 -17.65 18.40 6.64
C THR A 53 -18.33 17.08 6.21
N PRO A 54 -19.60 16.85 6.58
CA PRO A 54 -20.38 15.73 6.07
C PRO A 54 -20.84 15.92 4.62
N SER A 55 -20.83 17.16 4.10
CA SER A 55 -21.27 17.47 2.74
C SER A 55 -20.26 16.96 1.69
N LYS A 56 -20.78 16.44 0.58
CA LYS A 56 -19.98 15.94 -0.55
C LYS A 56 -20.18 16.87 -1.75
N ASP A 57 -19.79 18.13 -1.60
CA ASP A 57 -19.97 19.12 -2.67
C ASP A 57 -18.87 19.02 -3.75
N TYR A 58 -18.17 17.88 -3.80
CA TYR A 58 -17.12 17.60 -4.78
C TYR A 58 -17.65 16.77 -5.94
N HIS A 59 -17.59 17.34 -7.15
CA HIS A 59 -17.88 16.63 -8.39
C HIS A 59 -16.64 15.83 -8.85
N TYR A 60 -16.64 14.53 -8.60
CA TYR A 60 -15.57 13.64 -9.06
C TYR A 60 -15.83 13.17 -10.49
N THR A 61 -15.02 13.63 -11.44
CA THR A 61 -15.04 13.09 -12.81
C THR A 61 -14.19 11.82 -12.89
N VAL A 62 -14.84 10.67 -13.10
CA VAL A 62 -14.14 9.41 -13.37
C VAL A 62 -14.02 9.24 -14.87
N PHE A 63 -12.84 9.53 -15.42
CA PHE A 63 -12.56 9.24 -16.83
C PHE A 63 -12.55 7.72 -17.05
N ARG A 64 -13.57 7.19 -17.72
CA ARG A 64 -13.60 5.82 -18.24
C ARG A 64 -12.93 5.79 -19.62
N GLY A 65 -11.60 5.91 -19.63
CA GLY A 65 -10.77 5.66 -20.81
C GLY A 65 -9.86 4.46 -20.59
N ASN A 66 -9.39 3.83 -21.66
CA ASN A 66 -8.40 2.73 -21.68
C ASN A 66 -7.01 3.10 -21.09
N ASN A 67 -6.92 4.20 -20.35
CA ASN A 67 -5.70 4.66 -19.71
C ASN A 67 -5.36 3.72 -18.56
N ILE A 68 -4.26 2.98 -18.71
CA ILE A 68 -3.66 2.15 -17.66
C ILE A 68 -3.51 3.03 -16.42
N LYS A 69 -4.26 2.72 -15.35
CA LYS A 69 -4.15 3.47 -14.08
C LYS A 69 -2.70 3.42 -13.63
N LEU A 70 -2.10 4.57 -13.29
CA LEU A 70 -0.73 4.64 -12.73
C LEU A 70 -0.54 3.69 -11.53
N SER A 71 -1.59 3.49 -10.75
CA SER A 71 -1.64 2.53 -9.62
C SER A 71 -1.51 1.05 -10.01
N SER A 72 -1.61 0.71 -11.29
CA SER A 72 -1.38 -0.64 -11.80
C SER A 72 0.08 -0.90 -12.20
N LYS A 73 0.91 0.15 -12.25
CA LYS A 73 2.36 0.02 -12.48
C LYS A 73 3.00 -0.71 -11.30
N ARG A 74 3.82 -1.72 -11.61
CA ARG A 74 4.63 -2.42 -10.61
C ARG A 74 5.84 -1.57 -10.26
N ASN A 75 6.11 -1.42 -8.96
CA ASN A 75 7.22 -0.64 -8.45
C ASN A 75 8.33 -1.57 -7.94
N PRO A 76 9.62 -1.18 -8.09
CA PRO A 76 10.72 -1.99 -7.61
C PRO A 76 10.76 -2.05 -6.09
N PHE A 77 11.44 -3.06 -5.53
CA PHE A 77 11.50 -3.28 -4.09
C PHE A 77 11.96 -2.06 -3.29
N HIS A 78 13.03 -1.38 -3.73
CA HIS A 78 13.59 -0.24 -3.00
C HIS A 78 12.56 0.89 -2.80
N MET A 79 11.65 1.10 -3.74
CA MET A 79 10.59 2.10 -3.61
C MET A 79 9.57 1.73 -2.52
N HIS A 80 9.22 0.44 -2.43
CA HIS A 80 8.35 -0.06 -1.36
C HIS A 80 9.02 0.01 0.02
N LYS A 81 10.32 -0.29 0.08
CA LYS A 81 11.14 -0.18 1.30
C LYS A 81 11.22 1.28 1.76
N LEU A 82 11.59 2.20 0.86
CA LEU A 82 11.69 3.64 1.14
C LEU A 82 10.35 4.20 1.63
N ALA A 83 9.25 3.90 0.94
CA ALA A 83 7.91 4.34 1.37
C ALA A 83 7.58 3.83 2.78
N SER A 84 7.84 2.55 3.05
CA SER A 84 7.61 1.94 4.37
C SER A 84 8.40 2.65 5.49
N GLU A 85 9.65 2.99 5.22
CA GLU A 85 10.53 3.69 6.16
C GLU A 85 10.08 5.13 6.43
N CYS A 86 9.72 5.87 5.37
CA CYS A 86 9.13 7.20 5.51
C CYS A 86 7.83 7.17 6.33
N PHE A 87 6.91 6.25 6.04
CA PHE A 87 5.67 6.14 6.81
C PHE A 87 5.91 5.76 8.25
N LYS A 88 6.82 4.82 8.52
CA LYS A 88 7.15 4.42 9.90
C LYS A 88 7.64 5.62 10.71
N LYS A 89 8.51 6.46 10.12
CA LYS A 89 9.00 7.69 10.76
C LYS A 89 7.86 8.62 11.12
N GLU A 90 6.97 8.93 10.17
CA GLU A 90 5.86 9.85 10.44
C GLU A 90 4.82 9.26 11.41
N ILE A 91 4.50 7.97 11.32
CA ILE A 91 3.58 7.30 12.26
C ILE A 91 4.12 7.30 13.69
N ASN A 92 5.43 7.13 13.88
CA ASN A 92 6.05 7.26 15.21
C ASN A 92 5.89 8.67 15.77
N ARG A 93 6.05 9.70 14.93
CA ARG A 93 5.79 11.10 15.34
C ARG A 93 4.31 11.32 15.65
N MET A 94 3.41 10.70 14.89
CA MET A 94 1.97 10.79 15.14
C MET A 94 1.59 10.12 16.45
N GLN A 95 2.23 9.00 16.80
CA GLN A 95 1.98 8.32 18.05
C GLN A 95 2.18 9.24 19.26
N THR A 96 3.27 10.01 19.26
CA THR A 96 3.58 10.94 20.36
C THR A 96 2.72 12.20 20.28
N PHE A 97 2.61 12.80 19.09
CA PHE A 97 1.90 14.07 18.90
C PHE A 97 0.39 13.96 19.15
N TRP A 98 -0.24 12.90 18.62
CA TRP A 98 -1.68 12.67 18.74
C TRP A 98 -2.06 11.72 19.87
N LYS A 99 -1.08 11.20 20.61
CA LYS A 99 -1.28 10.22 21.70
C LYS A 99 -2.12 9.02 21.23
N LEU A 100 -1.78 8.47 20.07
CA LEU A 100 -2.51 7.36 19.46
C LEU A 100 -2.55 6.16 20.41
N THR A 101 -3.71 5.52 20.50
CA THR A 101 -3.84 4.25 21.19
C THR A 101 -3.02 3.18 20.49
N SER A 102 -2.65 2.11 21.22
CA SER A 102 -1.95 0.96 20.63
C SER A 102 -2.71 0.35 19.45
N ILE A 103 -4.06 0.38 19.48
CA ILE A 103 -4.90 -0.14 18.40
C ILE A 103 -4.77 0.74 17.15
N GLU A 104 -4.86 2.06 17.29
CA GLU A 104 -4.74 3.01 16.17
C GLU A 104 -3.34 2.99 15.57
N TYR A 105 -2.31 3.03 16.43
CA TYR A 105 -0.91 2.93 16.00
C TYR A 105 -0.67 1.64 15.21
N ASN A 106 -1.08 0.48 15.74
CA ASN A 106 -0.93 -0.80 15.04
C ASN A 106 -1.72 -0.83 13.74
N SER A 107 -2.91 -0.22 13.70
CA SER A 107 -3.69 -0.10 12.46
C SER A 107 -2.92 0.67 11.39
N LEU A 108 -2.31 1.81 11.73
CA LEU A 108 -1.49 2.60 10.80
C LEU A 108 -0.22 1.87 10.36
N ILE A 109 0.51 1.27 11.29
CA ILE A 109 1.73 0.50 10.99
C ILE A 109 1.41 -0.68 10.05
N ASN A 110 0.31 -1.40 10.30
CA ASN A 110 -0.11 -2.50 9.43
C ASN A 110 -0.40 -2.02 8.01
N GLU A 111 -1.11 -0.90 7.87
CA GLU A 111 -1.57 -0.38 6.60
C GLU A 111 -0.46 0.29 5.77
N PHE A 112 0.43 1.06 6.40
CA PHE A 112 1.39 1.89 5.68
C PHE A 112 2.83 1.39 5.75
N VAL A 113 3.18 0.54 6.73
CA VAL A 113 4.54 0.01 6.88
C VAL A 113 4.58 -1.43 6.39
N TYR A 114 3.82 -2.32 7.02
CA TYR A 114 3.90 -3.76 6.72
C TYR A 114 3.29 -4.11 5.37
N SER A 115 2.16 -3.52 4.98
CA SER A 115 1.57 -3.76 3.66
C SER A 115 2.56 -3.44 2.53
N LYS A 116 3.34 -2.36 2.66
CA LYS A 116 4.31 -1.93 1.65
C LYS A 116 5.48 -2.88 1.56
N ARG A 117 6.02 -3.34 2.70
CA ARG A 117 7.09 -4.37 2.72
C ARG A 117 6.62 -5.68 2.10
N LEU A 118 5.39 -6.11 2.39
CA LEU A 118 4.79 -7.30 1.78
C LEU A 118 4.60 -7.14 0.26
N LEU A 119 4.20 -5.96 -0.22
CA LEU A 119 4.19 -5.67 -1.66
C LEU A 119 5.60 -5.71 -2.25
N GLY A 120 6.59 -5.19 -1.52
CA GLY A 120 8.01 -5.24 -1.89
C GLY A 120 8.54 -6.67 -2.05
N LEU A 121 8.10 -7.63 -1.24
CA LEU A 121 8.47 -9.05 -1.38
C LEU A 121 8.06 -9.63 -2.74
N ASN A 122 6.88 -9.23 -3.25
CA ASN A 122 6.45 -9.65 -4.59
C ASN A 122 7.38 -9.05 -5.66
N SER A 123 7.75 -7.78 -5.52
CA SER A 123 8.70 -7.12 -6.41
C SER A 123 10.08 -7.81 -6.39
N LEU A 124 10.60 -8.19 -5.22
CA LEU A 124 11.84 -8.98 -5.11
C LEU A 124 11.76 -10.30 -5.89
N CYS A 125 10.65 -11.03 -5.74
CA CYS A 125 10.41 -12.29 -6.43
C CYS A 125 10.41 -12.13 -7.96
N ILE A 126 9.86 -11.03 -8.46
CA ILE A 126 9.82 -10.68 -9.88
C ILE A 126 11.21 -10.26 -10.39
N GLN A 127 11.91 -9.41 -9.62
CA GLN A 127 13.25 -8.91 -9.94
C GLN A 127 14.35 -9.96 -9.73
N LYS A 128 14.01 -11.10 -9.10
CA LYS A 128 14.94 -12.18 -8.71
C LYS A 128 16.07 -11.70 -7.80
N ASP A 129 15.81 -10.67 -7.00
CA ASP A 129 16.78 -10.08 -6.07
C ASP A 129 16.80 -10.85 -4.74
N VAL A 130 17.70 -11.82 -4.66
CA VAL A 130 17.91 -12.66 -3.47
C VAL A 130 18.68 -11.90 -2.38
N THR A 131 19.51 -10.93 -2.75
CA THR A 131 20.35 -10.18 -1.81
C THR A 131 19.47 -9.35 -0.89
N SER A 132 18.59 -8.51 -1.47
CA SER A 132 17.62 -7.72 -0.69
C SER A 132 16.61 -8.60 0.04
N PHE A 133 16.33 -9.82 -0.45
CA PHE A 133 15.48 -10.78 0.25
C PHE A 133 16.08 -11.26 1.59
N LYS A 134 17.41 -11.37 1.70
CA LYS A 134 18.07 -11.68 2.99
C LYS A 134 17.79 -10.61 4.03
N GLU A 135 17.83 -9.34 3.63
CA GLU A 135 17.48 -8.21 4.51
C GLU A 135 16.03 -8.30 4.99
N GLU A 136 15.10 -8.68 4.10
CA GLU A 136 13.70 -8.88 4.48
C GLU A 136 13.53 -10.02 5.48
N ILE A 137 14.23 -11.15 5.33
CA ILE A 137 14.18 -12.24 6.31
C ILE A 137 14.54 -11.73 7.71
N PHE A 138 15.63 -10.97 7.81
CA PHE A 138 16.04 -10.38 9.09
C PHE A 138 14.99 -9.40 9.63
N TYR A 139 14.46 -8.53 8.77
CA TYR A 139 13.43 -7.56 9.13
C TYR A 139 12.16 -8.22 9.69
N TRP A 140 11.70 -9.32 9.09
CA TRP A 140 10.47 -9.99 9.52
C TRP A 140 10.66 -10.86 10.76
N LYS A 141 11.83 -11.48 10.94
CA LYS A 141 12.14 -12.26 12.14
C LYS A 141 12.23 -11.42 13.40
N THR A 142 12.71 -10.18 13.27
CA THR A 142 12.91 -9.28 14.43
C THR A 142 11.64 -8.54 14.86
N ARG A 143 10.51 -8.72 14.17
CA ARG A 143 9.28 -7.95 14.41
C ARG A 143 8.09 -8.82 14.77
N LYS A 144 7.32 -8.35 15.75
CA LYS A 144 6.01 -8.92 16.11
C LYS A 144 4.93 -8.34 15.19
N TYR A 145 4.76 -8.93 14.00
CA TYR A 145 3.64 -8.65 13.09
C TYR A 145 2.77 -9.89 12.94
N HIS A 146 1.46 -9.71 13.15
CA HIS A 146 0.47 -10.77 13.03
C HIS A 146 -0.54 -10.44 11.92
N PRO A 147 -0.33 -10.94 10.70
CA PRO A 147 -1.23 -10.64 9.58
C PRO A 147 -2.61 -11.23 9.81
N LYS A 148 -3.65 -10.44 9.52
CA LYS A 148 -5.05 -10.93 9.47
C LYS A 148 -5.30 -11.77 8.21
N ASN A 149 -4.68 -11.40 7.09
CA ASN A 149 -4.85 -12.06 5.80
C ASN A 149 -4.13 -13.43 5.76
N SER A 150 -4.85 -14.49 5.40
CA SER A 150 -4.32 -15.86 5.31
C SER A 150 -3.13 -15.99 4.35
N PHE A 151 -3.16 -15.27 3.22
CA PHE A 151 -2.04 -15.24 2.26
C PHE A 151 -0.77 -14.65 2.89
N HIS A 152 -0.90 -13.57 3.66
CA HIS A 152 0.24 -12.97 4.36
C HIS A 152 0.74 -13.86 5.51
N LYS A 153 -0.15 -14.61 6.18
CA LYS A 153 0.25 -15.63 7.18
C LYS A 153 1.18 -16.68 6.55
N ILE A 154 0.82 -17.20 5.38
CA ILE A 154 1.63 -18.19 4.64
C ILE A 154 2.99 -17.60 4.26
N ILE A 155 3.02 -16.38 3.72
CA ILE A 155 4.28 -15.70 3.36
C ILE A 155 5.21 -15.58 4.57
N LEU A 156 4.70 -15.09 5.69
CA LEU A 156 5.52 -14.91 6.89
C LEU A 156 5.97 -16.24 7.50
N PHE A 157 5.13 -17.26 7.45
CA PHE A 157 5.52 -18.61 7.88
C PHE A 157 6.76 -19.10 7.10
N ILE A 158 6.75 -18.93 5.77
CA ILE A 158 7.88 -19.31 4.90
C ILE A 158 9.12 -18.45 5.18
N ILE A 159 8.95 -17.16 5.44
CA ILE A 159 10.09 -16.25 5.69
C ILE A 159 10.73 -16.56 7.05
N CYS A 160 9.90 -16.72 8.08
CA CYS A 160 10.33 -16.81 9.47
C CYS A 160 10.73 -18.22 9.90
N THR A 161 10.34 -19.29 9.18
CA THR A 161 10.77 -20.66 9.52
C THR A 161 12.30 -20.81 9.47
N ASP A 162 12.90 -21.47 10.45
CA ASP A 162 14.34 -21.75 10.47
C ASP A 162 14.72 -23.02 9.69
N ILE A 163 13.73 -23.79 9.24
CA ILE A 163 13.91 -25.09 8.58
C ILE A 163 14.49 -24.92 7.17
N LEU A 164 14.08 -23.87 6.45
CA LEU A 164 14.40 -23.70 5.03
C LEU A 164 15.59 -22.76 4.80
N SER A 165 16.47 -23.11 3.87
CA SER A 165 17.53 -22.20 3.41
C SER A 165 16.94 -20.98 2.68
N THR A 166 17.69 -19.87 2.64
CA THR A 166 17.24 -18.63 1.98
C THR A 166 16.81 -18.84 0.53
N ASN A 167 17.56 -19.63 -0.23
CA ASN A 167 17.26 -19.89 -1.64
C ASN A 167 15.97 -20.69 -1.81
N ILE A 168 15.73 -21.68 -0.93
CA ILE A 168 14.51 -22.49 -0.93
C ILE A 168 13.29 -21.63 -0.56
N LYS A 169 13.41 -20.79 0.49
CA LYS A 169 12.36 -19.82 0.85
C LYS A 169 12.00 -18.91 -0.32
N PHE A 170 13.01 -18.38 -1.00
CA PHE A 170 12.82 -17.50 -2.13
C PHE A 170 12.13 -18.22 -3.31
N ALA A 171 12.54 -19.45 -3.61
CA ALA A 171 11.91 -20.26 -4.65
C ALA A 171 10.42 -20.53 -4.35
N PHE A 172 10.09 -20.91 -3.10
CA PHE A 172 8.70 -21.10 -2.68
C PHE A 172 7.87 -19.82 -2.80
N LEU A 173 8.39 -18.68 -2.34
CA LEU A 173 7.68 -17.40 -2.47
C LEU A 173 7.44 -17.03 -3.93
N ARG A 174 8.43 -17.21 -4.80
CA ARG A 174 8.26 -16.97 -6.25
C ARG A 174 7.16 -17.83 -6.83
N TYR A 175 7.11 -19.10 -6.49
CA TYR A 175 6.05 -20.01 -6.93
C TYR A 175 4.67 -19.56 -6.43
N ILE A 176 4.55 -19.22 -5.15
CA ILE A 176 3.29 -18.76 -4.54
C ILE A 176 2.79 -17.46 -5.18
N TYR A 177 3.69 -16.49 -5.41
CA TYR A 177 3.32 -15.25 -6.10
C TYR A 177 2.93 -15.48 -7.55
N ALA A 178 3.60 -16.39 -8.27
CA ALA A 178 3.23 -16.77 -9.62
C ALA A 178 1.82 -17.39 -9.68
N LEU A 179 1.50 -18.32 -8.76
CA LEU A 179 0.16 -18.89 -8.64
C LEU A 179 -0.91 -17.83 -8.35
N LYS A 180 -0.61 -16.86 -7.48
CA LYS A 180 -1.54 -15.75 -7.18
C LYS A 180 -1.83 -14.91 -8.43
N GLU A 181 -0.80 -14.56 -9.19
CA GLU A 181 -0.95 -13.79 -10.43
C GLU A 181 -1.71 -14.58 -11.51
N TYR A 182 -1.44 -15.88 -11.64
CA TYR A 182 -2.19 -16.77 -12.53
C TYR A 182 -3.68 -16.80 -12.17
N ASN A 183 -4.01 -17.00 -10.89
CA ASN A 183 -5.39 -17.01 -10.42
C ASN A 183 -6.10 -15.67 -10.63
N LYS A 184 -5.38 -14.55 -10.48
CA LYS A 184 -5.91 -13.21 -10.77
C LYS A 184 -6.25 -13.05 -12.25
N LYS A 185 -5.35 -13.47 -13.16
CA LYS A 185 -5.59 -13.45 -14.61
C LYS A 185 -6.77 -14.33 -15.00
N LYS A 186 -6.86 -15.56 -14.46
CA LYS A 186 -7.98 -16.47 -14.70
C LYS A 186 -9.32 -15.85 -14.31
N LYS A 187 -9.42 -15.24 -13.12
CA LYS A 187 -10.63 -14.54 -12.66
C LYS A 187 -11.00 -13.36 -13.56
N TYR A 188 -10.02 -12.58 -14.01
CA TYR A 188 -10.25 -11.46 -14.93
C TYR A 188 -10.80 -11.92 -16.28
N ILE A 189 -10.23 -12.98 -16.85
CA ILE A 189 -10.72 -13.60 -18.08
C ILE A 189 -12.16 -14.10 -17.91
N GLN A 190 -12.47 -14.79 -16.81
CA GLN A 190 -13.84 -15.23 -16.49
C GLN A 190 -14.82 -14.06 -16.37
N TYR A 191 -14.39 -12.94 -15.77
CA TYR A 191 -15.18 -11.72 -15.69
C TYR A 191 -15.48 -11.13 -17.07
N ILE A 192 -14.49 -11.06 -17.95
CA ILE A 192 -14.68 -10.61 -19.35
C ILE A 192 -15.70 -11.50 -20.05
N TYR A 193 -15.54 -12.83 -20.00
CA TYR A 193 -16.49 -13.75 -20.63
C TYR A 193 -17.92 -13.57 -20.10
N LYS A 194 -18.10 -13.43 -18.78
CA LYS A 194 -19.41 -13.17 -18.18
C LYS A 194 -19.99 -11.82 -18.65
N SER A 195 -19.16 -10.78 -18.74
CA SER A 195 -19.58 -9.46 -19.21
C SER A 195 -20.01 -9.50 -20.68
N VAL A 196 -19.25 -10.18 -21.54
CA VAL A 196 -19.55 -10.33 -22.97
C VAL A 196 -20.87 -11.08 -23.15
N ASN A 197 -21.06 -12.22 -22.47
CA ASN A 197 -22.30 -13.02 -22.56
C ASN A 197 -23.54 -12.24 -22.09
N ASN A 198 -23.40 -11.41 -21.04
CA ASN A 198 -24.49 -10.56 -20.55
C ASN A 198 -24.82 -9.41 -21.53
N CYS A 199 -23.85 -8.89 -22.29
CA CYS A 199 -24.11 -7.88 -23.31
C CYS A 199 -24.73 -8.47 -24.58
N SER A 200 -24.27 -9.66 -25.02
CA SER A 200 -24.86 -10.33 -26.19
C SER A 200 -26.31 -10.77 -25.98
N THR A 201 -26.72 -11.04 -24.73
CA THR A 201 -28.11 -11.39 -24.39
C THR A 201 -29.06 -10.19 -24.31
N GLN A 202 -28.55 -8.95 -24.26
CA GLN A 202 -29.36 -7.73 -24.28
C GLN A 202 -29.66 -7.20 -25.70
N ILE A 203 -28.94 -7.67 -26.72
CA ILE A 203 -29.13 -7.24 -28.12
C ILE A 203 -30.20 -8.09 -28.84
N ILE A 204 -30.64 -9.21 -28.26
CA ILE A 204 -31.60 -10.16 -28.85
C ILE A 204 -32.99 -10.03 -28.18
N LYS A 205 -33.32 -8.87 -27.62
CA LYS A 205 -34.68 -8.54 -27.12
C LYS A 205 -35.13 -7.21 -27.71
#